data_AF-A0A382U909-F1
#
_entry.id   AF-A0A382U909-F1
#
_cell.length_a   1.000
_cell.length_b   1.000
_cell.length_c   1.000
_cell.angle_alpha   90.00
_cell.angle_beta   90.00
_cell.angle_gamma   90.00
#
_symmetry.space_group_name_H-M   'P 1'
#
loop_
_entity.id
_entity.type
_entity.pdbx_description
1 polymer ?
#
loop_
_entity_poly.entity_id
_entity_poly.type
_entity_poly.pdbx_seq_one_letter_code
_entity_poly.pdbx_strand_id
1 'polypeptide(L)'
;MKLHKYLLEKKYQLRGVNNRTPPYSYSSLCKEISKIKGVRTLTFHQHIEENNILEKRLLIRHDIDHDPWTAEKMAVIESENNLQATYFVLHTISYFKNKFKQTMEICRNIQSMGHEIGIHNDLISDYLMKGKEPKKNLTELLKLFEGEGITISGSASHGSSFVQKLNNNLDKNAFITYRNYLVFSELLNKALLNSPNRRQPPHPK
;
A
#
# COMPACT_ATOMS: atom_id res chain seq x y z
N MET A 1 33.37 -3.44 1.77
CA MET A 1 32.81 -2.25 1.08
C MET A 1 31.28 -2.29 1.21
N LYS A 2 30.67 -1.36 1.96
CA LYS A 2 29.25 -1.39 2.36
C LYS A 2 28.34 -0.92 1.22
N LEU A 3 27.59 -1.81 0.59
CA LEU A 3 26.61 -1.52 -0.48
C LEU A 3 25.58 -0.44 -0.07
N HIS A 4 25.26 -0.36 1.23
CA HIS A 4 24.36 0.64 1.79
C HIS A 4 24.92 2.08 1.71
N LYS A 5 26.25 2.25 1.82
CA LYS A 5 26.91 3.55 1.67
C LYS A 5 26.86 4.03 0.21
N TYR A 6 26.99 3.12 -0.75
CA TYR A 6 26.92 3.42 -2.18
C TYR A 6 25.53 3.92 -2.64
N LEU A 7 24.45 3.32 -2.13
CA LEU A 7 23.08 3.75 -2.47
C LEU A 7 22.69 5.07 -1.79
N LEU A 8 23.13 5.28 -0.54
CA LEU A 8 22.95 6.56 0.15
C LEU A 8 23.79 7.67 -0.49
N GLU A 9 25.03 7.39 -0.89
CA GLU A 9 25.88 8.35 -1.58
C GLU A 9 25.30 8.74 -2.94
N LYS A 10 24.70 7.82 -3.73
CA LYS A 10 23.97 8.22 -4.94
C LYS A 10 22.73 9.09 -4.65
N LYS A 11 22.03 8.86 -3.55
CA LYS A 11 20.88 9.69 -3.12
C LYS A 11 21.30 11.13 -2.78
N TYR A 12 22.54 11.35 -2.33
CA TYR A 12 23.06 12.66 -1.92
C TYR A 12 24.10 13.28 -2.87
N GLN A 13 24.77 12.52 -3.75
CA GLN A 13 25.73 13.01 -4.76
C GLN A 13 25.08 13.79 -5.91
N LEU A 14 23.74 13.79 -6.01
CA LEU A 14 22.99 14.71 -6.85
C LEU A 14 23.03 16.18 -6.36
N ARG A 15 23.80 16.48 -5.30
CA ARG A 15 24.02 17.85 -4.77
C ARG A 15 25.31 18.51 -5.30
N GLY A 16 25.75 18.17 -6.51
CA GLY A 16 26.71 18.97 -7.28
C GLY A 16 25.99 20.05 -8.08
N VAL A 17 26.54 21.27 -8.15
CA VAL A 17 25.88 22.45 -8.72
C VAL A 17 25.57 22.32 -10.22
N ASN A 18 26.25 21.42 -10.95
CA ASN A 18 26.24 21.41 -12.42
C ASN A 18 25.73 20.12 -13.09
N ASN A 19 25.12 19.16 -12.39
CA ASN A 19 24.44 18.01 -13.05
C ASN A 19 23.38 17.38 -12.13
N ARG A 20 22.25 18.07 -11.97
CA ARG A 20 21.17 17.75 -11.02
C ARG A 20 20.02 16.93 -11.60
N THR A 21 20.14 16.38 -12.80
CA THR A 21 19.05 15.61 -13.38
C THR A 21 19.29 14.13 -13.07
N PRO A 22 18.44 13.47 -12.25
CA PRO A 22 18.44 12.01 -12.18
C PRO A 22 18.41 11.47 -13.62
N PRO A 23 19.12 10.36 -13.93
CA PRO A 23 19.20 9.86 -15.31
C PRO A 23 17.83 9.53 -15.91
N TYR A 24 16.79 9.39 -15.08
CA TYR A 24 15.41 9.24 -15.48
C TYR A 24 14.51 10.05 -14.53
N SER A 25 13.59 10.83 -15.10
CA SER A 25 12.51 11.47 -14.34
C SER A 25 11.31 10.53 -14.24
N TYR A 26 10.47 10.70 -13.23
CA TYR A 26 9.23 9.94 -13.09
C TYR A 26 8.30 10.15 -14.30
N SER A 27 8.22 11.38 -14.82
CA SER A 27 7.50 11.68 -16.06
C SER A 27 8.03 10.89 -17.27
N SER A 28 9.36 10.77 -17.41
CA SER A 28 9.96 9.95 -18.45
C SER A 28 9.57 8.47 -18.31
N LEU A 29 9.55 7.94 -17.08
CA LEU A 29 9.11 6.57 -16.82
C LEU A 29 7.63 6.37 -17.22
N CYS A 30 6.73 7.25 -16.79
CA CYS A 30 5.31 7.19 -17.15
C CYS A 30 5.10 7.24 -18.67
N LYS A 31 5.87 8.10 -19.37
CA LYS A 31 5.86 8.19 -20.83
C LYS A 31 6.35 6.93 -21.53
N GLU A 32 7.33 6.22 -20.96
CA GLU A 32 7.75 4.93 -21.54
C GLU A 32 6.74 3.82 -21.23
N ILE A 33 6.11 3.82 -20.06
CA ILE A 33 5.02 2.87 -19.72
C ILE A 33 3.85 3.02 -20.70
N SER A 34 3.41 4.25 -20.98
CA SER A 34 2.28 4.50 -21.88
C SER A 34 2.50 4.07 -23.32
N LYS A 35 3.76 3.84 -23.73
CA LYS A 35 4.12 3.33 -25.07
C LYS A 35 4.08 1.80 -25.16
N ILE A 36 4.00 1.09 -24.04
CA ILE A 36 3.99 -0.38 -24.03
C ILE A 36 2.67 -0.88 -24.60
N LYS A 37 2.68 -1.34 -25.85
CA LYS A 37 1.49 -1.85 -26.52
C LYS A 37 0.92 -3.07 -25.81
N GLY A 38 -0.41 -3.09 -25.65
CA GLY A 38 -1.14 -4.20 -25.08
C GLY A 38 -0.99 -4.36 -23.57
N VAL A 39 -0.45 -3.35 -22.87
CA VAL A 39 -0.45 -3.28 -21.41
C VAL A 39 -1.36 -2.14 -20.96
N ARG A 40 -2.34 -2.46 -20.12
CA ARG A 40 -3.22 -1.47 -19.49
C ARG A 40 -2.83 -1.27 -18.03
N THR A 41 -2.78 -0.04 -17.58
CA THR A 41 -2.67 0.23 -16.14
C THR A 41 -4.05 0.25 -15.50
N LEU A 42 -4.17 -0.35 -14.32
CA LEU A 42 -5.38 -0.36 -13.53
C LEU A 42 -5.06 -0.03 -12.08
N THR A 43 -6.06 0.51 -11.38
CA THR A 43 -6.11 0.45 -9.93
C THR A 43 -6.32 -1.00 -9.45
N PHE A 44 -6.06 -1.28 -8.18
CA PHE A 44 -6.32 -2.60 -7.62
C PHE A 44 -7.81 -2.94 -7.61
N HIS A 45 -8.65 -1.97 -7.28
CA HIS A 45 -10.09 -2.12 -7.29
C HIS A 45 -10.62 -2.50 -8.69
N GLN A 46 -10.24 -1.73 -9.72
CA GLN A 46 -10.60 -2.05 -11.11
C GLN A 46 -10.08 -3.42 -11.54
N HIS A 47 -8.87 -3.81 -11.12
CA HIS A 47 -8.34 -5.12 -11.44
C HIS A 47 -9.23 -6.26 -10.92
N ILE A 48 -9.76 -6.11 -9.71
CA ILE A 48 -10.64 -7.09 -9.06
C ILE A 48 -12.02 -7.12 -9.73
N GLU A 49 -12.58 -5.97 -10.12
CA GLU A 49 -13.89 -5.90 -10.78
C GLU A 49 -13.86 -6.45 -12.22
N GLU A 50 -12.73 -6.32 -12.91
CA GLU A 50 -12.58 -6.74 -14.29
C GLU A 50 -12.30 -8.25 -14.44
N ASN A 51 -13.32 -9.01 -14.84
CA ASN A 51 -13.23 -10.46 -15.09
C ASN A 51 -12.40 -10.87 -16.33
N ASN A 52 -11.90 -9.94 -17.14
CA ASN A 52 -11.17 -10.26 -18.38
C ASN A 52 -9.69 -10.62 -18.14
N ILE A 53 -9.42 -11.89 -17.88
CA ILE A 53 -8.07 -12.40 -17.57
C ILE A 53 -7.06 -12.40 -18.74
N LEU A 54 -7.47 -12.04 -19.96
CA LEU A 54 -6.65 -12.17 -21.16
C LEU A 54 -5.78 -10.94 -21.47
N GLU A 55 -6.11 -9.77 -20.90
CA GLU A 55 -5.33 -8.55 -21.10
C GLU A 55 -4.12 -8.47 -20.15
N LYS A 56 -2.96 -8.07 -20.67
CA LYS A 56 -1.80 -7.78 -19.81
C LYS A 56 -2.05 -6.48 -19.05
N ARG A 57 -1.86 -6.53 -17.73
CA ARG A 57 -2.14 -5.42 -16.83
C ARG A 57 -0.89 -5.06 -16.04
N LEU A 58 -0.73 -3.77 -15.76
CA LEU A 58 0.28 -3.25 -14.84
C LEU A 58 -0.44 -2.56 -13.69
N LEU A 59 -0.20 -3.01 -12.47
CA LEU A 59 -0.77 -2.38 -11.28
C LEU A 59 0.31 -1.56 -10.59
N ILE A 60 0.15 -0.25 -10.60
CA ILE A 60 1.11 0.69 -9.99
C ILE A 60 0.60 1.02 -8.58
N ARG A 61 1.47 0.87 -7.58
CA ARG A 61 1.18 1.25 -6.19
C ARG A 61 2.18 2.26 -5.67
N HIS A 62 1.70 3.19 -4.86
CA HIS A 62 2.50 4.15 -4.12
C HIS A 62 2.10 4.14 -2.64
N ASP A 63 3.07 3.94 -1.77
CA ASP A 63 2.89 4.13 -0.33
C ASP A 63 3.26 5.59 -0.01
N ILE A 64 2.32 6.37 0.54
CA ILE A 64 2.54 7.78 0.90
C ILE A 64 3.13 7.81 2.31
N ASP A 65 4.45 7.57 2.44
CA ASP A 65 5.07 7.51 3.77
C ASP A 65 5.29 8.87 4.42
N HIS A 66 5.55 9.91 3.62
CA HIS A 66 6.10 11.17 4.12
C HIS A 66 5.53 12.44 3.48
N ASP A 67 5.25 12.43 2.18
CA ASP A 67 4.96 13.63 1.41
C ASP A 67 3.74 13.43 0.48
N PRO A 68 2.54 13.83 0.91
CA PRO A 68 1.34 13.72 0.08
C PRO A 68 1.35 14.72 -1.09
N TRP A 69 2.09 15.84 -1.02
CA TRP A 69 2.16 16.80 -2.15
C TRP A 69 2.93 16.20 -3.33
N THR A 70 3.99 15.43 -3.05
CA THR A 70 4.68 14.69 -4.11
C THR A 70 3.78 13.59 -4.69
N ALA A 71 2.98 12.91 -3.86
CA ALA A 71 2.01 11.92 -4.33
C ALA A 71 0.97 12.54 -5.30
N GLU A 72 0.45 13.72 -4.98
CA GLU A 72 -0.45 14.46 -5.89
C GLU A 72 0.21 14.79 -7.23
N LYS A 73 1.46 15.29 -7.21
CA LYS A 73 2.21 15.57 -8.45
C LYS A 73 2.46 14.31 -9.27
N MET A 74 2.70 13.18 -8.63
CA MET A 74 2.84 11.89 -9.30
C MET A 74 1.53 11.49 -9.96
N ALA A 75 0.40 11.65 -9.28
CA ALA A 75 -0.92 11.35 -9.83
C ALA A 75 -1.24 12.23 -11.05
N VAL A 76 -0.89 13.52 -11.02
CA VAL A 76 -1.01 14.39 -12.20
C VAL A 76 -0.20 13.85 -13.38
N ILE A 77 1.07 13.51 -13.16
CA ILE A 77 1.96 12.96 -14.20
C ILE A 77 1.42 11.64 -14.77
N GLU A 78 0.91 10.76 -13.91
CA GLU A 78 0.31 9.50 -14.33
C GLU A 78 -0.95 9.74 -15.18
N SER A 79 -1.85 10.60 -14.72
CA SER A 79 -3.09 10.97 -15.41
C SER A 79 -2.82 11.59 -16.79
N GLU A 80 -1.83 12.49 -16.89
CA GLU A 80 -1.36 13.07 -18.16
C GLU A 80 -0.87 12.02 -19.18
N ASN A 81 -0.43 10.85 -18.69
CA ASN A 81 0.03 9.74 -19.51
C ASN A 81 -1.01 8.61 -19.64
N ASN A 82 -2.26 8.85 -19.26
CA ASN A 82 -3.35 7.86 -19.24
C ASN A 82 -3.04 6.64 -18.37
N LEU A 83 -2.29 6.83 -17.28
CA LEU A 83 -1.96 5.77 -16.34
C LEU A 83 -2.85 5.85 -15.10
N GLN A 84 -3.21 4.68 -14.57
CA GLN A 84 -3.96 4.52 -13.32
C GLN A 84 -3.08 3.84 -12.28
N ALA A 85 -3.24 4.24 -11.02
CA ALA A 85 -2.42 3.80 -9.91
C ALA A 85 -3.20 3.84 -8.59
N THR A 86 -2.67 3.16 -7.59
CA THR A 86 -3.25 3.06 -6.24
C THR A 86 -2.33 3.71 -5.22
N TYR A 87 -2.86 4.67 -4.46
CA TYR A 87 -2.13 5.45 -3.46
C TYR A 87 -2.57 5.07 -2.05
N PHE A 88 -1.64 4.58 -1.23
CA PHE A 88 -1.90 4.16 0.15
C PHE A 88 -1.52 5.26 1.14
N VAL A 89 -2.52 5.81 1.84
CA VAL A 89 -2.38 6.91 2.80
C VAL A 89 -2.08 6.36 4.20
N LEU A 90 -0.97 6.79 4.79
CA LEU A 90 -0.51 6.39 6.11
C LEU A 90 -1.12 7.26 7.21
N HIS A 91 -1.99 6.67 8.03
CA HIS A 91 -2.75 7.40 9.05
C HIS A 91 -1.93 7.79 10.30
N THR A 92 -0.75 7.21 10.48
CA THR A 92 0.07 7.39 11.70
C THR A 92 1.11 8.50 11.60
N ILE A 93 1.30 9.12 10.43
CA ILE A 93 2.37 10.11 10.21
C ILE A 93 1.87 11.56 10.31
N SER A 94 2.80 12.51 10.30
CA SER A 94 2.55 13.93 10.56
C SER A 94 1.65 14.60 9.53
N TYR A 95 1.74 14.25 8.23
CA TYR A 95 0.87 14.87 7.23
C TYR A 95 -0.61 14.54 7.52
N PHE A 96 -0.90 13.29 7.90
CA PHE A 96 -2.26 12.87 8.21
C PHE A 96 -2.77 13.52 9.51
N LYS A 97 -1.94 13.54 10.55
CA LYS A 97 -2.34 14.05 11.88
C LYS A 97 -2.39 15.57 11.97
N ASN A 98 -1.40 16.26 11.41
CA ASN A 98 -1.20 17.70 11.61
C ASN A 98 -1.67 18.53 10.41
N LYS A 99 -1.79 17.91 9.23
CA LYS A 99 -2.20 18.57 7.97
C LYS A 99 -3.38 17.83 7.36
N PHE A 100 -4.34 17.47 8.22
CA PHE A 100 -5.47 16.61 7.89
C PHE A 100 -6.27 17.16 6.70
N LYS A 101 -6.73 18.42 6.77
CA LYS A 101 -7.55 19.03 5.70
C LYS A 101 -6.85 19.02 4.34
N GLN A 102 -5.56 19.38 4.31
CA GLN A 102 -4.76 19.36 3.08
C GLN A 102 -4.56 17.94 2.57
N THR A 103 -4.39 16.97 3.48
CA THR A 103 -4.27 15.56 3.10
C THR A 103 -5.56 15.05 2.46
N MET A 104 -6.73 15.40 3.02
CA MET A 104 -8.02 15.01 2.44
C MET A 104 -8.26 15.67 1.08
N GLU A 105 -7.87 16.94 0.92
CA GLU A 105 -7.91 17.63 -0.39
C GLU A 105 -7.05 16.91 -1.43
N ILE A 106 -5.81 16.58 -1.09
CA ILE A 106 -4.92 15.80 -1.96
C ILE A 106 -5.52 14.44 -2.31
N CYS A 107 -6.10 13.73 -1.33
CA CYS A 107 -6.73 12.44 -1.59
C CYS A 107 -7.90 12.57 -2.57
N ARG A 108 -8.75 13.60 -2.42
CA ARG A 108 -9.84 13.89 -3.36
C ARG A 108 -9.31 14.21 -4.75
N ASN A 109 -8.26 15.01 -4.86
CA ASN A 109 -7.66 15.37 -6.14
C ASN A 109 -7.10 14.13 -6.86
N ILE A 110 -6.34 13.29 -6.15
CA ILE A 110 -5.84 12.00 -6.66
C ILE A 110 -7.01 11.13 -7.16
N GLN A 111 -8.08 11.01 -6.38
CA GLN A 111 -9.23 10.20 -6.74
C GLN A 111 -10.02 10.78 -7.93
N SER A 112 -10.11 12.10 -8.04
CA SER A 112 -10.76 12.80 -9.17
C SER A 112 -10.06 12.56 -10.51
N MET A 113 -8.76 12.25 -10.48
CA MET A 113 -7.96 11.89 -11.66
C MET A 113 -8.11 10.41 -12.05
N GLY A 114 -8.95 9.65 -11.34
CA GLY A 114 -9.22 8.22 -11.63
C GLY A 114 -8.25 7.25 -10.94
N HIS A 115 -7.43 7.73 -10.01
CA HIS A 115 -6.60 6.88 -9.17
C HIS A 115 -7.40 6.34 -7.96
N GLU A 116 -6.89 5.27 -7.38
CA GLU A 116 -7.46 4.67 -6.18
C GLU A 116 -6.77 5.21 -4.92
N ILE A 117 -7.55 5.45 -3.86
CA ILE A 117 -7.04 5.69 -2.51
C ILE A 117 -7.26 4.44 -1.66
N GLY A 118 -6.18 3.96 -1.04
CA GLY A 118 -6.19 2.92 -0.02
C GLY A 118 -5.60 3.40 1.30
N ILE A 119 -5.70 2.58 2.34
CA ILE A 119 -5.08 2.86 3.64
C ILE A 119 -3.72 2.14 3.72
N HIS A 120 -2.66 2.90 3.98
CA HIS A 120 -1.39 2.33 4.39
C HIS A 120 -1.44 2.00 5.89
N ASN A 121 -2.00 0.85 6.22
CA ASN A 121 -2.45 0.59 7.57
C ASN A 121 -1.29 0.22 8.51
N ASP A 122 -1.25 0.90 9.65
CA ASP A 122 -0.33 0.65 10.75
C ASP A 122 -1.08 0.32 12.06
N LEU A 123 -2.21 -0.38 11.91
CA LEU A 123 -3.17 -0.67 12.99
C LEU A 123 -2.56 -1.54 14.10
N ILE A 124 -1.69 -2.49 13.73
CA ILE A 124 -1.02 -3.37 14.70
C ILE A 124 -0.06 -2.59 15.59
N SER A 125 0.68 -1.62 15.03
CA SER A 125 1.54 -0.75 15.83
C SER A 125 0.71 0.13 16.76
N ASP A 126 -0.39 0.70 16.27
CA ASP A 126 -1.32 1.47 17.11
C ASP A 126 -1.91 0.63 18.26
N TYR A 127 -2.25 -0.63 18.01
CA TYR A 127 -2.73 -1.54 19.06
C TYR A 127 -1.66 -1.81 20.10
N LEU A 128 -0.48 -2.28 19.69
CA LEU A 128 0.58 -2.68 20.60
C LEU A 128 1.17 -1.50 21.39
N MET A 129 1.23 -0.31 20.78
CA MET A 129 1.83 0.87 21.43
C MET A 129 0.83 1.73 22.20
N LYS A 130 -0.45 1.74 21.80
CA LYS A 130 -1.46 2.69 22.31
C LYS A 130 -2.74 2.02 22.78
N GLY A 131 -2.85 0.70 22.72
CA GLY A 131 -4.05 -0.05 23.09
C GLY A 131 -5.25 0.20 22.18
N LYS A 132 -5.06 0.75 20.97
CA LYS A 132 -6.16 1.01 20.03
C LYS A 132 -6.59 -0.28 19.36
N GLU A 133 -7.80 -0.76 19.67
CA GLU A 133 -8.35 -1.97 19.05
C GLU A 133 -8.40 -1.83 17.51
N PRO A 134 -7.81 -2.76 16.73
CA PRO A 134 -7.65 -2.62 15.28
C PRO A 134 -8.94 -2.44 14.49
N LYS A 135 -10.00 -3.22 14.80
CA LYS A 135 -11.28 -3.15 14.08
C LYS A 135 -11.95 -1.80 14.28
N LYS A 136 -12.00 -1.32 15.52
CA LYS A 136 -12.54 0.00 15.86
C LYS A 136 -11.75 1.11 15.17
N ASN A 137 -10.42 1.07 15.25
CA ASN A 137 -9.55 2.06 14.63
C ASN A 137 -9.73 2.11 13.10
N LEU A 138 -9.80 0.94 12.44
CA LEU A 138 -10.09 0.86 11.01
C LEU A 138 -11.47 1.42 10.68
N THR A 139 -12.49 1.07 11.45
CA THR A 139 -13.87 1.55 11.23
C THR A 139 -13.95 3.07 11.35
N GLU A 140 -13.28 3.66 12.34
CA GLU A 140 -13.21 5.11 12.52
C GLU A 140 -12.48 5.79 11.36
N LEU A 141 -11.36 5.22 10.90
CA LEU A 141 -10.63 5.73 9.72
C LEU A 141 -11.50 5.71 8.47
N LEU A 142 -12.18 4.60 8.17
CA LEU A 142 -13.05 4.47 7.00
C LEU A 142 -14.19 5.50 7.02
N LYS A 143 -14.86 5.67 8.16
CA LYS A 143 -15.91 6.69 8.33
C LYS A 143 -15.38 8.11 8.17
N LEU A 144 -14.16 8.36 8.63
CA LEU A 144 -13.52 9.65 8.51
C LEU A 144 -13.22 9.99 7.03
N PHE A 145 -12.73 9.03 6.24
CA PHE A 145 -12.53 9.24 4.79
C PHE A 145 -13.86 9.39 4.05
N GLU A 146 -14.86 8.56 4.40
CA GLU A 146 -16.21 8.64 3.84
C GLU A 146 -16.84 10.03 4.09
N GLY A 147 -16.73 10.55 5.31
CA GLY A 147 -17.20 11.90 5.67
C GLY A 147 -16.48 13.04 4.93
N GLU A 148 -15.29 12.78 4.40
CA GLU A 148 -14.50 13.70 3.57
C GLU A 148 -14.75 13.50 2.06
N GLY A 149 -15.69 12.63 1.69
CA GLY A 149 -16.05 12.31 0.31
C GLY A 149 -15.01 11.45 -0.42
N ILE A 150 -14.19 10.70 0.32
CA ILE A 150 -13.12 9.85 -0.23
C ILE A 150 -13.51 8.39 -0.06
N THR A 151 -13.57 7.66 -1.16
CA THR A 151 -13.83 6.21 -1.12
C THR A 151 -12.52 5.47 -0.87
N ILE A 152 -12.49 4.62 0.15
CA ILE A 152 -11.38 3.70 0.40
C ILE A 152 -11.76 2.31 -0.11
N SER A 153 -11.02 1.78 -1.08
CA SER A 153 -11.28 0.46 -1.68
C SER A 153 -10.19 -0.59 -1.43
N GLY A 154 -9.08 -0.19 -0.80
CA GLY A 154 -7.93 -1.06 -0.57
C GLY A 154 -7.15 -0.74 0.70
N SER A 155 -6.28 -1.66 1.10
CA SER A 155 -5.37 -1.48 2.23
C SER A 155 -4.04 -2.21 2.01
N ALA A 156 -2.94 -1.61 2.44
CA ALA A 156 -1.60 -2.19 2.40
C ALA A 156 -0.88 -1.95 3.73
N SER A 157 -0.21 -2.95 4.29
CA SER A 157 0.46 -2.83 5.60
C SER A 157 1.73 -1.96 5.54
N HIS A 158 1.90 -1.03 6.49
CA HIS A 158 3.06 -0.14 6.58
C HIS A 158 4.36 -0.83 6.97
N GLY A 159 4.31 -1.88 7.79
CA GLY A 159 5.52 -2.56 8.25
C GLY A 159 6.41 -1.65 9.09
N SER A 160 5.83 -0.98 10.09
CA SER A 160 6.53 0.00 10.93
C SER A 160 7.85 -0.55 11.50
N SER A 161 8.81 0.36 11.74
CA SER A 161 10.08 -0.01 12.38
C SER A 161 9.89 -0.69 13.75
N PHE A 162 8.79 -0.40 14.44
CA PHE A 162 8.42 -1.04 15.69
C PHE A 162 8.11 -2.52 15.48
N VAL A 163 7.25 -2.84 14.52
CA VAL A 163 6.92 -4.23 14.16
C VAL A 163 8.16 -4.97 13.63
N GLN A 164 9.01 -4.30 12.84
CA GLN A 164 10.27 -4.90 12.37
C GLN A 164 11.21 -5.25 13.53
N LYS A 165 11.38 -4.35 14.51
CA LYS A 165 12.20 -4.60 15.70
C LYS A 165 11.60 -5.70 16.58
N LEU A 166 10.28 -5.71 16.76
CA LEU A 166 9.59 -6.77 17.48
C LEU A 166 9.88 -8.12 16.83
N ASN A 167 9.68 -8.24 15.51
CA ASN A 167 9.94 -9.47 14.75
C ASN A 167 11.39 -9.96 14.88
N ASN A 168 12.37 -9.06 14.98
CA ASN A 168 13.77 -9.42 15.15
C ASN A 168 14.11 -9.92 16.57
N ASN A 169 13.36 -9.49 17.58
CA ASN A 169 13.57 -9.86 18.98
C ASN A 169 12.67 -11.03 19.44
N LEU A 170 11.69 -11.42 18.63
CA LEU A 170 10.86 -12.58 18.91
C LEU A 170 11.64 -13.87 18.65
N ASP A 171 11.62 -14.79 19.62
CA ASP A 171 12.11 -16.15 19.41
C ASP A 171 11.27 -16.81 18.31
N LYS A 172 11.93 -17.16 17.20
CA LYS A 172 11.30 -17.79 16.02
C LYS A 172 10.65 -19.14 16.35
N ASN A 173 11.01 -19.75 17.48
CA ASN A 173 10.45 -21.01 17.96
C ASN A 173 9.26 -20.81 18.93
N ALA A 174 9.08 -19.60 19.49
CA ALA A 174 8.06 -19.31 20.50
C ALA A 174 6.76 -18.74 19.93
N PHE A 175 6.77 -18.26 18.68
CA PHE A 175 5.57 -17.83 17.98
C PHE A 175 5.35 -18.67 16.73
N ILE A 176 4.13 -19.19 16.57
CA ILE A 176 3.65 -19.67 15.27
C ILE A 176 3.89 -18.51 14.31
N THR A 177 4.79 -18.70 13.35
CA THR A 177 5.16 -17.65 12.40
C THR A 177 3.85 -17.13 11.81
N TYR A 178 3.57 -15.83 11.96
CA TYR A 178 2.40 -15.16 11.40
C TYR A 178 2.52 -15.18 9.88
N ARG A 179 2.32 -16.35 9.28
CA ARG A 179 2.28 -16.57 7.85
C ARG A 179 0.82 -16.47 7.46
N ASN A 180 0.55 -15.87 6.31
CA ASN A 180 -0.80 -15.74 5.76
C ASN A 180 -1.64 -17.05 5.82
N TYR A 181 -0.99 -18.22 5.82
CA TYR A 181 -1.67 -19.52 5.97
C TYR A 181 -2.48 -19.67 7.27
N LEU A 182 -2.16 -18.99 8.37
CA LEU A 182 -2.92 -19.13 9.63
C LEU A 182 -4.30 -18.49 9.54
N VAL A 183 -4.39 -17.30 8.94
CA VAL A 183 -5.68 -16.63 8.66
C VAL A 183 -6.49 -17.47 7.68
N PHE A 184 -5.84 -18.01 6.63
CA PHE A 184 -6.51 -18.94 5.72
C PHE A 184 -6.93 -20.23 6.42
N SER A 185 -6.18 -20.73 7.42
CA SER A 185 -6.54 -21.94 8.17
C SER A 185 -7.71 -21.71 9.13
N GLU A 186 -7.84 -20.54 9.74
CA GLU A 186 -9.00 -20.18 10.56
C GLU A 186 -10.25 -19.99 9.69
N LEU A 187 -10.11 -19.36 8.53
CA LEU A 187 -11.17 -19.21 7.53
C LEU A 187 -11.58 -20.56 6.92
N LEU A 188 -10.61 -21.42 6.61
CA LEU A 188 -10.84 -22.78 6.13
C LEU A 188 -11.48 -23.65 7.22
N ASN A 189 -11.03 -23.57 8.47
CA ASN A 189 -11.66 -24.27 9.58
C ASN A 189 -13.09 -23.79 9.81
N LYS A 190 -13.37 -22.48 9.73
CA LYS A 190 -14.75 -21.96 9.75
C LYS A 190 -15.58 -22.47 8.57
N ALA A 191 -15.03 -22.49 7.36
CA ALA A 191 -15.71 -22.99 6.17
C ALA A 191 -15.97 -24.52 6.22
N LEU A 192 -15.04 -25.28 6.80
CA LEU A 192 -15.15 -26.73 7.02
C LEU A 192 -16.12 -27.07 8.16
N LEU A 193 -16.15 -26.27 9.22
CA LEU A 193 -17.12 -26.40 10.32
C LEU A 193 -18.55 -26.08 9.85
N ASN A 194 -18.71 -25.19 8.87
CA ASN A 194 -20.00 -24.79 8.29
C ASN A 194 -20.44 -25.65 7.09
N SER A 195 -19.62 -26.61 6.62
CA SER A 195 -20.00 -27.53 5.55
C SER A 195 -20.54 -28.85 6.12
N PRO A 196 -21.81 -29.24 5.83
CA PRO A 196 -22.47 -30.36 6.51
C PRO A 196 -21.92 -31.77 6.21
N ASN A 197 -20.95 -31.94 5.31
CA ASN A 197 -20.46 -33.27 4.90
C ASN A 197 -18.95 -33.40 5.08
N ARG A 198 -18.55 -34.01 6.21
CA ARG A 198 -17.15 -34.26 6.60
C ARG A 198 -16.51 -35.34 5.73
N ARG A 199 -15.29 -35.08 5.23
CA ARG A 199 -14.26 -36.10 5.02
C ARG A 199 -13.02 -35.68 5.80
N GLN A 200 -12.61 -36.49 6.78
CA GLN A 200 -11.35 -36.25 7.49
C GLN A 200 -10.17 -36.46 6.53
N PRO A 201 -9.13 -35.62 6.56
CA PRO A 201 -7.92 -35.88 5.80
C PRO A 201 -7.19 -37.12 6.37
N PRO A 202 -6.50 -37.90 5.53
CA PRO A 202 -5.78 -39.07 5.98
C PRO A 202 -4.60 -38.67 6.87
N HIS A 203 -4.37 -39.44 7.94
CA HIS A 203 -3.25 -39.23 8.85
C HIS A 203 -1.90 -39.39 8.13
N PRO A 204 -0.89 -38.59 8.47
CA PRO A 204 0.43 -38.70 7.89
C PRO A 204 1.12 -39.98 8.39
N LYS A 205 1.82 -40.66 7.48
CA LYS A 205 2.77 -41.75 7.78
C LYS A 205 4.07 -41.19 8.35
#